data_AF-A0A4Q6ATL0-F1
#
_entry.id   AF-A0A4Q6ATL0-F1
#
_cell.length_a   1.000
_cell.length_b   1.000
_cell.length_c   1.000
_cell.angle_alpha   90.00
_cell.angle_beta   90.00
_cell.angle_gamma   90.00
#
_symmetry.space_group_name_H-M   'P 1'
#
loop_
_entity.id
_entity.type
_entity.pdbx_description
1 polymer ?
#
loop_
_entity_poly.entity_id
_entity_poly.type
_entity_poly.pdbx_seq_one_letter_code
_entity_poly.pdbx_strand_id
1 'polypeptide(L)'
;FLIGVWGVLLVMSLLQAYRFADFGEMKLYLKLIGKQGVWGSITIASILFAQLKRREHFLSLKSLLVFTSLLVVYSFVQRYTGIDWVHGFSGRLGENRLAYGVYRVSGWMDHPLTFAFNLMLMTLFSLSHGLWLRARALHSEARLWLIQAALLFVLLLLTDSRFPIALTFFLAGLLMYWDFPKFRKFYLGGIVLCLILVGAALTLLPHESLGRWGELIDSKVALEQRFDRVIFWKINWQLFLENPWLGSGLGQYQSRLLDTYLQAGYTSLERKYNAHNIYLQTFADGGVLGGISLVLLLTGVGLTAWQLNAKFKHRALSLIFLATLFGGLLQNHLRDTEYLYALWAMIGLCLSCLIVQGKVNESRPGSQLQDLQP
;
A
#
# COMPACT_ATOMS: atom_id res chain seq x y z
N PHE A 1 -3.31 14.95 -23.62
CA PHE A 1 -1.87 14.65 -23.73
C PHE A 1 -1.52 13.28 -23.15
N LEU A 2 -1.59 13.05 -21.83
CA LEU A 2 -1.22 11.75 -21.21
C LEU A 2 -1.99 10.54 -21.77
N ILE A 3 -3.30 10.64 -21.95
CA ILE A 3 -4.13 9.59 -22.59
C ILE A 3 -3.67 9.30 -24.03
N GLY A 4 -3.25 10.34 -24.78
CA GLY A 4 -2.71 10.19 -26.13
C GLY A 4 -1.34 9.51 -26.15
N VAL A 5 -0.47 9.82 -25.18
CA VAL A 5 0.84 9.16 -25.02
C VAL A 5 0.64 7.67 -24.71
N TRP A 6 -0.28 7.32 -23.81
CA TRP A 6 -0.61 5.92 -23.52
C TRP A 6 -1.23 5.21 -24.72
N GLY A 7 -2.08 5.88 -25.49
CA GLY A 7 -2.62 5.34 -26.75
C GLY A 7 -1.53 5.05 -27.78
N VAL A 8 -0.56 5.95 -27.94
CA VAL A 8 0.58 5.73 -28.85
C VAL A 8 1.48 4.60 -28.37
N LEU A 9 1.81 4.55 -27.08
CA LEU A 9 2.61 3.47 -26.49
C LEU A 9 1.90 2.11 -26.59
N LEU A 10 0.57 2.08 -26.43
CA LEU A 10 -0.25 0.89 -26.65
C LEU A 10 -0.14 0.41 -28.09
N VAL A 11 -0.38 1.29 -29.06
CA VAL A 11 -0.30 0.94 -30.49
C VAL A 11 1.10 0.44 -30.85
N MET A 12 2.15 1.12 -30.38
CA MET A 12 3.54 0.71 -30.60
C MET A 12 3.84 -0.68 -30.01
N SER A 13 3.37 -0.95 -28.79
CA SER A 13 3.57 -2.25 -28.12
C SER A 13 2.78 -3.38 -28.79
N LEU A 14 1.55 -3.09 -29.24
CA LEU A 14 0.72 -4.02 -29.99
C LEU A 14 1.33 -4.35 -31.36
N LEU A 15 1.85 -3.35 -32.07
CA LEU A 15 2.55 -3.54 -33.34
C LEU A 15 3.83 -4.37 -33.17
N GLN A 16 4.58 -4.15 -32.09
CA GLN A 16 5.77 -4.94 -31.78
C GLN A 16 5.41 -6.39 -31.44
N ALA A 17 4.43 -6.63 -30.58
CA ALA A 17 3.98 -7.98 -30.24
C ALA A 17 3.41 -8.73 -31.45
N TYR A 18 2.66 -8.05 -32.32
CA TYR A 18 2.15 -8.61 -33.58
C TYR A 18 3.29 -9.00 -34.54
N ARG A 19 4.33 -8.16 -34.64
CA ARG A 19 5.50 -8.40 -35.49
C ARG A 19 6.30 -9.66 -35.08
N PHE A 20 6.29 -10.02 -33.81
CA PHE A 20 7.02 -11.19 -33.29
C PHE A 20 6.12 -12.41 -33.01
N ALA A 21 4.83 -12.35 -33.38
CA ALA A 21 3.83 -13.39 -33.12
C ALA A 21 3.74 -13.83 -31.63
N ASP A 22 4.13 -12.96 -30.70
CA ASP A 22 4.17 -13.25 -29.27
C ASP A 22 2.89 -12.75 -28.59
N PHE A 23 1.80 -13.49 -28.84
CA PHE A 23 0.47 -13.15 -28.33
C PHE A 23 0.38 -13.25 -26.79
N GLY A 24 1.31 -13.95 -26.14
CA GLY A 24 1.42 -14.00 -24.69
C GLY A 24 1.86 -12.65 -24.10
N GLU A 25 2.89 -12.04 -24.69
CA GLU A 25 3.35 -10.70 -24.33
C GLU A 25 2.28 -9.63 -24.61
N MET A 26 1.52 -9.75 -25.71
CA MET A 26 0.44 -8.81 -26.04
C MET A 26 -0.61 -8.69 -24.93
N LYS A 27 -0.98 -9.81 -24.31
CA LYS A 27 -1.93 -9.86 -23.18
C LYS A 27 -1.35 -9.20 -21.92
N LEU A 28 -0.03 -9.29 -21.71
CA LEU A 28 0.67 -8.63 -20.61
C LEU A 28 0.68 -7.11 -20.79
N TYR A 29 0.99 -6.60 -21.98
CA TYR A 29 0.99 -5.15 -22.28
C TYR A 29 -0.41 -4.54 -22.15
N LEU A 30 -1.45 -5.22 -22.66
CA LEU A 30 -2.85 -4.79 -22.50
C LEU A 30 -3.27 -4.77 -21.03
N LYS A 31 -2.86 -5.79 -20.24
CA LYS A 31 -3.11 -5.83 -18.79
C LYS A 31 -2.37 -4.69 -18.07
N LEU A 32 -1.13 -4.39 -18.45
CA LEU A 32 -0.36 -3.26 -17.91
C LEU A 32 -1.05 -1.93 -18.19
N ILE A 33 -1.47 -1.69 -19.43
CA ILE A 33 -2.10 -0.42 -19.85
C ILE A 33 -3.48 -0.25 -19.22
N GLY A 34 -4.26 -1.33 -19.13
CA GLY A 34 -5.54 -1.36 -18.43
C GLY A 34 -5.38 -1.09 -16.92
N LYS A 35 -4.40 -1.72 -16.27
CA LYS A 35 -4.14 -1.52 -14.82
C LYS A 35 -3.53 -0.17 -14.47
N GLN A 36 -2.62 0.33 -15.29
CA GLN A 36 -1.66 1.37 -14.88
C GLN A 36 -1.78 2.64 -15.72
N GLY A 37 -1.99 2.48 -17.03
CA GLY A 37 -2.02 3.60 -17.96
C GLY A 37 -3.32 4.39 -17.89
N VAL A 38 -4.46 3.72 -18.00
CA VAL A 38 -5.78 4.39 -18.06
C VAL A 38 -6.17 4.94 -16.69
N TRP A 39 -6.14 4.11 -15.63
CA TRP A 39 -6.53 4.55 -14.29
C TRP A 39 -5.55 5.56 -13.69
N GLY A 40 -4.23 5.33 -13.81
CA GLY A 40 -3.22 6.28 -13.36
C GLY A 40 -3.32 7.64 -14.07
N SER A 41 -3.57 7.63 -15.38
CA SER A 41 -3.78 8.88 -16.14
C SER A 41 -5.08 9.58 -15.78
N ILE A 42 -6.16 8.83 -15.53
CA ILE A 42 -7.42 9.41 -15.05
C ILE A 42 -7.21 10.02 -13.66
N THR A 43 -6.53 9.34 -12.73
CA THR A 43 -6.23 9.90 -11.40
C THR A 43 -5.35 11.14 -11.48
N ILE A 44 -4.28 11.14 -12.27
CA ILE A 44 -3.41 12.30 -12.47
C ILE A 44 -4.18 13.44 -13.16
N ALA A 45 -4.94 13.15 -14.21
CA ALA A 45 -5.78 14.15 -14.89
C ALA A 45 -6.85 14.71 -13.94
N SER A 46 -7.37 13.89 -13.03
CA SER A 46 -8.33 14.29 -12.00
C SER A 46 -7.71 15.24 -10.98
N ILE A 47 -6.49 14.94 -10.52
CA ILE A 47 -5.72 15.79 -9.61
C ILE A 47 -5.37 17.11 -10.30
N LEU A 48 -4.87 17.07 -11.54
CA LEU A 48 -4.53 18.26 -12.32
C LEU A 48 -5.77 19.11 -12.63
N PHE A 49 -6.89 18.51 -13.01
CA PHE A 49 -8.14 19.22 -13.26
C PHE A 49 -8.68 19.87 -11.98
N ALA A 50 -8.58 19.19 -10.83
CA ALA A 50 -8.93 19.77 -9.53
C ALA A 50 -8.07 20.99 -9.19
N GLN A 51 -6.76 20.93 -9.45
CA GLN A 51 -5.85 22.06 -9.26
C GLN A 51 -6.15 23.23 -10.22
N LEU A 52 -6.48 22.94 -11.48
CA LEU A 52 -6.68 23.95 -12.52
C LEU A 52 -8.02 24.69 -12.40
N LYS A 53 -9.12 24.01 -12.03
CA LYS A 53 -10.44 24.64 -12.00
C LYS A 53 -10.73 25.47 -10.75
N ARG A 54 -9.88 25.45 -9.72
CA ARG A 54 -10.14 26.06 -8.38
C ARG A 54 -11.54 25.73 -7.81
N ARG A 55 -12.25 24.75 -8.37
CA ARG A 55 -13.56 24.32 -7.88
C ARG A 55 -13.30 23.21 -6.88
N GLU A 56 -13.77 23.41 -5.65
CA GLU A 56 -13.61 22.52 -4.49
C GLU A 56 -14.11 21.07 -4.72
N HIS A 57 -14.70 20.74 -5.87
CA HIS A 57 -15.54 19.56 -6.05
C HIS A 57 -15.27 18.82 -7.36
N PHE A 58 -14.04 18.35 -7.60
CA PHE A 58 -13.82 17.40 -8.70
C PHE A 58 -14.02 15.94 -8.27
N LEU A 59 -13.56 15.57 -7.07
CA LEU A 59 -14.12 14.46 -6.32
C LEU A 59 -14.79 15.08 -5.12
N SER A 60 -16.12 15.23 -5.17
CA SER A 60 -16.80 15.50 -3.92
C SER A 60 -16.41 14.35 -2.97
N LEU A 61 -15.90 14.66 -1.78
CA LEU A 61 -15.55 13.64 -0.79
C LEU A 61 -16.72 12.67 -0.56
N LYS A 62 -17.95 13.13 -0.80
CA LYS A 62 -19.17 12.32 -0.87
C LYS A 62 -19.13 11.25 -1.96
N SER A 63 -18.68 11.56 -3.18
CA SER A 63 -18.49 10.59 -4.26
C SER A 63 -17.46 9.52 -3.89
N LEU A 64 -16.34 9.92 -3.26
CA LEU A 64 -15.33 8.97 -2.76
C LEU A 64 -15.91 8.07 -1.65
N LEU A 65 -16.72 8.63 -0.75
CA LEU A 65 -17.41 7.89 0.29
C LEU A 65 -18.41 6.88 -0.28
N VAL A 66 -19.22 7.29 -1.27
CA VAL A 66 -20.16 6.39 -1.96
C VAL A 66 -19.39 5.24 -2.60
N PHE A 67 -18.34 5.56 -3.35
CA PHE A 67 -17.47 4.56 -3.98
C PHE A 67 -16.88 3.59 -2.97
N THR A 68 -16.32 4.10 -1.87
CA THR A 68 -15.70 3.28 -0.83
C THR A 68 -16.75 2.42 -0.11
N SER A 69 -17.96 2.93 0.09
CA SER A 69 -19.08 2.17 0.67
C SER A 69 -19.51 1.02 -0.24
N LEU A 70 -19.61 1.26 -1.55
CA LEU A 70 -19.88 0.20 -2.52
C LEU A 70 -18.75 -0.83 -2.55
N LEU A 71 -17.49 -0.39 -2.43
CA LEU A 71 -16.35 -1.29 -2.35
C LEU A 71 -16.36 -2.14 -1.07
N VAL A 72 -16.85 -1.60 0.07
CA VAL A 72 -17.08 -2.37 1.30
C VAL A 72 -18.10 -3.46 1.04
N VAL A 73 -19.26 -3.13 0.48
CA VAL A 73 -20.31 -4.11 0.16
C VAL A 73 -19.76 -5.18 -0.78
N TYR A 74 -19.08 -4.78 -1.85
CA TYR A 74 -18.47 -5.69 -2.79
C TYR A 74 -17.41 -6.60 -2.14
N SER A 75 -16.58 -6.06 -1.25
CA SER A 75 -15.58 -6.81 -0.49
C SER A 75 -16.20 -7.82 0.46
N PHE A 76 -17.34 -7.48 1.08
CA PHE A 76 -18.12 -8.42 1.89
C PHE A 76 -18.67 -9.55 1.02
N VAL A 77 -19.23 -9.24 -0.15
CA VAL A 77 -19.71 -10.25 -1.10
C VAL A 77 -18.55 -11.15 -1.54
N GLN A 78 -17.42 -10.57 -1.98
CA GLN A 78 -16.21 -11.32 -2.32
C GLN A 78 -15.79 -12.26 -1.18
N ARG A 79 -15.77 -11.78 0.07
CA ARG A 79 -15.32 -12.55 1.23
C ARG A 79 -16.14 -13.81 1.49
N TYR A 80 -17.47 -13.71 1.43
CA TYR A 80 -18.35 -14.80 1.88
C TYR A 80 -18.91 -15.65 0.74
N THR A 81 -18.98 -15.11 -0.47
CA THR A 81 -19.51 -15.85 -1.63
C THR A 81 -18.44 -16.24 -2.63
N GLY A 82 -17.25 -15.64 -2.54
CA GLY A 82 -16.19 -15.80 -3.52
C GLY A 82 -16.48 -15.13 -4.86
N ILE A 83 -17.62 -14.43 -5.02
CA ILE A 83 -17.99 -13.78 -6.27
C ILE A 83 -16.99 -12.68 -6.62
N ASP A 84 -16.38 -12.75 -7.79
CA ASP A 84 -15.39 -11.81 -8.29
C ASP A 84 -15.58 -11.52 -9.78
N TRP A 85 -16.13 -10.34 -10.06
CA TRP A 85 -16.39 -9.87 -11.42
C TRP A 85 -15.23 -9.09 -12.03
N VAL A 86 -14.12 -8.91 -11.29
CA VAL A 86 -13.03 -8.02 -11.70
C VAL A 86 -11.82 -8.79 -12.20
N HIS A 87 -11.47 -9.94 -11.62
CA HIS A 87 -10.22 -10.64 -11.96
C HIS A 87 -10.36 -11.85 -12.90
N GLY A 88 -11.54 -12.08 -13.49
CA GLY A 88 -11.69 -13.13 -14.49
C GLY A 88 -13.11 -13.39 -14.98
N PHE A 89 -13.21 -14.14 -16.08
CA PHE A 89 -14.48 -14.59 -16.66
C PHE A 89 -15.20 -15.65 -15.83
N SER A 90 -14.51 -16.28 -14.87
CA SER A 90 -15.10 -17.26 -13.95
C SER A 90 -16.12 -16.63 -13.00
N GLY A 91 -16.11 -15.29 -12.83
CA GLY A 91 -16.98 -14.60 -11.89
C GLY A 91 -16.71 -14.96 -10.42
N ARG A 92 -15.60 -15.68 -10.13
CA ARG A 92 -15.26 -16.19 -8.80
C ARG A 92 -13.76 -16.15 -8.52
N LEU A 93 -13.43 -15.88 -7.26
CA LEU A 93 -12.09 -16.00 -6.68
C LEU A 93 -11.63 -17.47 -6.73
N GLY A 94 -10.35 -17.67 -7.06
CA GLY A 94 -9.75 -19.01 -7.07
C GLY A 94 -9.76 -19.68 -5.69
N GLU A 95 -9.78 -21.01 -5.67
CA GLU A 95 -9.77 -21.81 -4.44
C GLU A 95 -8.55 -21.55 -3.56
N ASN A 96 -7.42 -21.18 -4.17
CA ASN A 96 -6.21 -20.75 -3.47
C ASN A 96 -6.39 -19.48 -2.60
N ARG A 97 -7.54 -18.80 -2.71
CA ARG A 97 -7.92 -17.66 -1.86
C ARG A 97 -8.90 -18.04 -0.75
N LEU A 98 -9.48 -19.24 -0.79
CA LEU A 98 -10.38 -19.73 0.25
C LEU A 98 -9.54 -20.29 1.40
N ALA A 99 -9.68 -19.70 2.58
CA ALA A 99 -9.00 -20.16 3.79
C ALA A 99 -9.90 -19.93 5.00
N TYR A 100 -9.97 -20.90 5.91
CA TYR A 100 -10.78 -20.80 7.14
C TYR A 100 -12.26 -20.45 6.88
N GLY A 101 -12.85 -21.04 5.83
CA GLY A 101 -14.27 -20.85 5.49
C GLY A 101 -14.62 -19.51 4.84
N VAL A 102 -13.63 -18.67 4.51
CA VAL A 102 -13.84 -17.36 3.86
C VAL A 102 -12.79 -17.08 2.79
N TYR A 103 -13.14 -16.26 1.81
CA TYR A 103 -12.21 -15.84 0.76
C TYR A 103 -11.38 -14.63 1.17
N ARG A 104 -10.11 -14.62 0.77
CA ARG A 104 -9.23 -13.46 0.86
C ARG A 104 -9.62 -12.43 -0.19
N VAL A 105 -10.13 -11.31 0.30
CA VAL A 105 -10.62 -10.19 -0.50
C VAL A 105 -9.46 -9.43 -1.13
N SER A 106 -9.59 -9.08 -2.40
CA SER A 106 -8.67 -8.16 -3.08
C SER A 106 -9.36 -6.94 -3.68
N GLY A 107 -10.68 -6.80 -3.48
CA GLY A 107 -11.44 -5.68 -4.02
C GLY A 107 -11.32 -5.69 -5.53
N TRP A 108 -10.72 -4.64 -6.09
CA TRP A 108 -10.44 -4.53 -7.53
C TRP A 108 -8.96 -4.67 -7.89
N MET A 109 -8.13 -5.03 -6.92
CA MET A 109 -6.70 -5.25 -7.13
C MET A 109 -6.42 -6.72 -7.32
N ASP A 110 -5.38 -7.02 -8.09
CA ASP A 110 -5.09 -8.41 -8.47
C ASP A 110 -4.81 -9.31 -7.28
N HIS A 111 -4.32 -8.76 -6.15
CA HIS A 111 -3.89 -9.57 -5.02
C HIS A 111 -4.33 -8.96 -3.67
N PRO A 112 -4.81 -9.77 -2.70
CA PRO A 112 -5.26 -9.28 -1.38
C PRO A 112 -4.20 -8.47 -0.63
N LEU A 113 -2.93 -8.85 -0.77
CA LEU A 113 -1.84 -8.14 -0.09
C LEU A 113 -1.63 -6.76 -0.73
N THR A 114 -1.68 -6.67 -2.05
CA THR A 114 -1.56 -5.40 -2.77
C THR A 114 -2.71 -4.47 -2.38
N PHE A 115 -3.94 -5.00 -2.36
CA PHE A 115 -5.11 -4.26 -1.89
C PHE A 115 -4.92 -3.72 -0.46
N ALA A 116 -4.45 -4.55 0.47
CA ALA A 116 -4.21 -4.16 1.85
C ALA A 116 -3.17 -3.04 1.99
N PHE A 117 -2.05 -3.12 1.27
CA PHE A 117 -1.02 -2.08 1.31
C PHE A 117 -1.51 -0.75 0.73
N ASN A 118 -2.34 -0.78 -0.31
CA ASN A 118 -2.97 0.41 -0.88
C ASN A 118 -3.99 1.04 0.10
N LEU A 119 -4.84 0.20 0.70
CA LEU A 119 -5.79 0.63 1.74
C LEU A 119 -5.10 1.23 2.96
N MET A 120 -3.96 0.69 3.38
CA MET A 120 -3.15 1.25 4.47
C MET A 120 -2.75 2.71 4.16
N LEU A 121 -2.20 2.99 2.97
CA LEU A 121 -1.81 4.35 2.60
C LEU A 121 -3.01 5.31 2.60
N MET A 122 -4.11 4.89 1.97
CA MET A 122 -5.33 5.71 1.89
C MET A 122 -5.95 5.95 3.27
N THR A 123 -5.91 4.95 4.16
CA THR A 123 -6.43 5.06 5.53
C THR A 123 -5.60 6.06 6.34
N LEU A 124 -4.27 5.91 6.33
CA LEU A 124 -3.36 6.78 7.07
C LEU A 124 -3.44 8.23 6.56
N PHE A 125 -3.53 8.42 5.24
CA PHE A 125 -3.79 9.73 4.65
C PHE A 125 -5.11 10.31 5.17
N SER A 126 -6.22 9.59 5.00
CA SER A 126 -7.57 10.07 5.33
C SER A 126 -7.70 10.40 6.82
N LEU A 127 -7.13 9.56 7.69
CA LEU A 127 -7.12 9.77 9.12
C LEU A 127 -6.32 11.03 9.49
N SER A 128 -5.08 11.14 9.01
CA SER A 128 -4.22 12.29 9.32
C SER A 128 -4.76 13.60 8.75
N HIS A 129 -5.26 13.58 7.52
CA HIS A 129 -5.87 14.75 6.91
C HIS A 129 -7.15 15.17 7.66
N GLY A 130 -8.02 14.22 8.04
CA GLY A 130 -9.22 14.51 8.83
C GLY A 130 -8.92 15.12 10.20
N LEU A 131 -7.91 14.62 10.92
CA LEU A 131 -7.47 15.22 12.20
C LEU A 131 -6.87 16.62 12.01
N TRP A 132 -6.08 16.80 10.96
CA TRP A 132 -5.46 18.08 10.63
C TRP A 132 -6.48 19.16 10.25
N LEU A 133 -7.55 18.80 9.53
CA LEU A 133 -8.70 19.68 9.26
C LEU A 133 -9.48 19.99 10.55
N ARG A 134 -9.67 18.99 11.41
CA ARG A 134 -10.37 19.17 12.69
C ARG A 134 -9.65 20.18 13.58
N ALA A 135 -8.32 20.14 13.61
CA ALA A 135 -7.49 21.09 14.35
C ALA A 135 -7.64 22.54 13.83
N ARG A 136 -8.07 22.71 12.58
CA ARG A 136 -8.35 24.02 11.93
C ARG A 136 -9.83 24.41 11.94
N ALA A 137 -10.63 23.79 12.82
CA ALA A 137 -12.08 24.04 12.93
C ALA A 137 -12.91 23.73 11.65
N LEU A 138 -12.36 23.01 10.68
CA LEU A 138 -13.08 22.55 9.47
C LEU A 138 -13.86 21.26 9.76
N HIS A 139 -14.79 21.31 10.71
CA HIS A 139 -15.41 20.13 11.31
C HIS A 139 -16.29 19.29 10.36
N SER A 140 -16.94 19.91 9.37
CA SER A 140 -17.76 19.20 8.38
C SER A 140 -16.88 18.31 7.49
N GLU A 141 -15.83 18.87 6.90
CA GLU A 141 -14.89 18.16 6.06
C GLU A 141 -14.09 17.13 6.84
N ALA A 142 -13.63 17.49 8.05
CA ALA A 142 -12.94 16.59 8.94
C ALA A 142 -13.77 15.32 9.22
N ARG A 143 -15.07 15.47 9.52
CA ARG A 143 -15.96 14.32 9.75
C ARG A 143 -16.01 13.39 8.54
N LEU A 144 -16.13 13.94 7.34
CA LEU A 144 -16.20 13.13 6.13
C LEU A 144 -14.89 12.36 5.87
N TRP A 145 -13.73 12.98 6.09
CA TRP A 145 -12.44 12.29 5.99
C TRP A 145 -12.23 11.21 7.06
N LEU A 146 -12.72 11.45 8.27
CA LEU A 146 -12.68 10.44 9.34
C LEU A 146 -13.62 9.26 9.06
N ILE A 147 -14.81 9.51 8.47
CA ILE A 147 -15.70 8.44 7.99
C ILE A 147 -15.01 7.65 6.86
N GLN A 148 -14.36 8.35 5.92
CA GLN A 148 -13.60 7.71 4.84
C GLN A 148 -12.50 6.81 5.42
N ALA A 149 -11.74 7.30 6.41
CA ALA A 149 -10.72 6.51 7.09
C ALA A 149 -11.32 5.26 7.75
N ALA A 150 -12.48 5.37 8.41
CA ALA A 150 -13.15 4.24 9.03
C ALA A 150 -13.60 3.19 8.01
N LEU A 151 -14.17 3.60 6.87
CA LEU A 151 -14.57 2.67 5.80
C LEU A 151 -13.36 1.96 5.18
N LEU A 152 -12.28 2.68 4.90
CA LEU A 152 -11.03 2.11 4.40
C LEU A 152 -10.39 1.15 5.42
N PHE A 153 -10.53 1.45 6.71
CA PHE A 153 -10.07 0.59 7.76
C PHE A 153 -10.87 -0.73 7.82
N VAL A 154 -12.20 -0.67 7.67
CA VAL A 154 -13.04 -1.87 7.54
C VAL A 154 -12.60 -2.71 6.34
N LEU A 155 -12.40 -2.09 5.18
CA LEU A 155 -11.86 -2.78 4.00
C LEU A 155 -10.52 -3.46 4.28
N LEU A 156 -9.61 -2.77 4.97
CA LEU A 156 -8.30 -3.29 5.32
C LEU A 156 -8.42 -4.56 6.18
N LEU A 157 -9.32 -4.56 7.16
CA LEU A 157 -9.61 -5.73 7.98
C LEU A 157 -10.17 -6.90 7.15
N LEU A 158 -11.04 -6.64 6.17
CA LEU A 158 -11.60 -7.69 5.30
C LEU A 158 -10.54 -8.40 4.44
N THR A 159 -9.40 -7.76 4.17
CA THR A 159 -8.29 -8.38 3.40
C THR A 159 -7.59 -9.52 4.13
N ASP A 160 -7.75 -9.59 5.45
CA ASP A 160 -7.03 -10.52 6.34
C ASP A 160 -5.49 -10.43 6.17
N SER A 161 -4.97 -9.26 5.79
CA SER A 161 -3.53 -9.05 5.61
C SER A 161 -2.90 -8.56 6.92
N ARG A 162 -2.49 -9.53 7.75
CA ARG A 162 -1.92 -9.37 9.10
C ARG A 162 -0.97 -8.17 9.26
N PHE A 163 0.05 -8.09 8.41
CA PHE A 163 1.10 -7.08 8.54
C PHE A 163 0.65 -5.65 8.20
N PRO A 164 0.01 -5.37 7.03
CA PRO A 164 -0.59 -4.06 6.77
C PRO A 164 -1.58 -3.60 7.84
N ILE A 165 -2.40 -4.52 8.39
CA ILE A 165 -3.33 -4.22 9.49
C ILE A 165 -2.56 -3.75 10.73
N ALA A 166 -1.59 -4.57 11.19
CA ALA A 166 -0.79 -4.27 12.37
C ALA A 166 -0.01 -2.95 12.22
N LEU A 167 0.62 -2.73 11.06
CA LEU A 167 1.36 -1.52 10.76
C LEU A 167 0.45 -0.28 10.72
N THR A 168 -0.77 -0.40 10.16
CA THR A 168 -1.76 0.69 10.16
C THR A 168 -2.17 1.06 11.58
N PHE A 169 -2.46 0.07 12.44
CA PHE A 169 -2.78 0.32 13.84
C PHE A 169 -1.62 1.01 14.58
N PHE A 170 -0.39 0.53 14.39
CA PHE A 170 0.80 1.12 14.99
C PHE A 170 0.97 2.58 14.57
N LEU A 171 0.91 2.87 13.26
CA LEU A 171 1.09 4.22 12.73
C LEU A 171 -0.08 5.17 13.06
N ALA A 172 -1.32 4.67 13.06
CA ALA A 172 -2.47 5.42 13.55
C ALA A 172 -2.33 5.76 15.03
N GLY A 173 -1.85 4.82 15.85
CA GLY A 173 -1.55 5.05 17.25
C GLY A 173 -0.43 6.07 17.47
N LEU A 174 0.64 5.99 16.68
CA LEU A 174 1.73 6.97 16.69
C LEU A 174 1.23 8.38 16.33
N LEU A 175 0.33 8.49 15.35
CA LEU A 175 -0.36 9.73 15.03
C LEU A 175 -1.16 10.26 16.23
N MET A 176 -1.94 9.42 16.90
CA MET A 176 -2.70 9.81 18.10
C MET A 176 -1.78 10.28 19.24
N TYR A 177 -0.67 9.56 19.46
CA TYR A 177 0.34 9.94 20.45
C TYR A 177 0.92 11.34 20.19
N TRP A 178 1.14 11.68 18.91
CA TRP A 178 1.65 12.98 18.52
C TRP A 178 0.60 14.10 18.53
N ASP A 179 -0.66 13.83 18.16
CA ASP A 179 -1.73 14.84 18.08
C ASP A 179 -2.38 15.13 19.43
N PHE A 180 -2.36 14.16 20.34
CA PHE A 180 -3.09 14.26 21.60
C PHE A 180 -2.18 14.03 22.82
N PRO A 181 -1.31 15.00 23.16
CA PRO A 181 -0.35 14.86 24.26
C PRO A 181 -1.00 14.53 25.61
N LYS A 182 -2.19 15.10 25.87
CA LYS A 182 -2.97 14.84 27.09
C LYS A 182 -3.40 13.38 27.28
N PHE A 183 -3.47 12.60 26.19
CA PHE A 183 -3.90 11.20 26.22
C PHE A 183 -2.74 10.19 26.10
N ARG A 184 -1.48 10.65 26.06
CA ARG A 184 -0.31 9.77 25.89
C ARG A 184 -0.20 8.66 26.93
N LYS A 185 -0.46 8.95 28.21
CA LYS A 185 -0.43 7.95 29.28
C LYS A 185 -1.48 6.84 29.09
N PHE A 186 -2.66 7.21 28.60
CA PHE A 186 -3.73 6.25 28.28
C PHE A 186 -3.41 5.45 27.02
N TYR A 187 -2.76 6.06 26.03
CA TYR A 187 -2.29 5.36 24.84
C TYR A 187 -1.27 4.28 25.18
N LEU A 188 -0.26 4.59 26.01
CA LEU A 188 0.72 3.60 26.47
C LEU A 188 0.07 2.48 27.29
N GLY A 189 -0.81 2.82 28.23
CA GLY A 189 -1.58 1.83 28.99
C GLY A 189 -2.46 0.95 28.08
N GLY A 190 -3.07 1.55 27.05
CA GLY A 190 -3.88 0.86 26.05
C GLY A 190 -3.07 -0.09 25.17
N ILE A 191 -1.85 0.27 24.77
CA ILE A 191 -0.93 -0.66 24.07
C ILE A 191 -0.61 -1.85 24.97
N VAL A 192 -0.21 -1.60 26.22
CA VAL A 192 0.13 -2.68 27.15
C VAL A 192 -1.08 -3.61 27.35
N LEU A 193 -2.27 -3.04 27.57
CA LEU A 193 -3.50 -3.83 27.67
C LEU A 193 -3.79 -4.62 26.38
N CYS A 194 -3.64 -4.01 25.22
CA CYS A 194 -3.84 -4.68 23.93
C CYS A 194 -2.86 -5.84 23.75
N LEU A 195 -1.58 -5.66 24.08
CA LEU A 195 -0.57 -6.72 24.02
C LEU A 195 -0.90 -7.86 24.98
N ILE A 196 -1.38 -7.56 26.19
CA ILE A 196 -1.86 -8.56 27.16
C ILE A 196 -3.06 -9.33 26.60
N LEU A 197 -4.06 -8.62 26.05
CA LEU A 197 -5.27 -9.24 25.49
C LEU A 197 -4.96 -10.10 24.26
N VAL A 198 -4.08 -9.63 23.38
CA VAL A 198 -3.60 -10.41 22.23
C VAL A 198 -2.81 -11.62 22.70
N GLY A 199 -1.88 -11.46 23.65
CA GLY A 199 -1.15 -12.57 24.25
C GLY A 199 -2.08 -13.61 24.88
N ALA A 200 -3.05 -13.15 25.68
CA ALA A 200 -4.07 -14.00 26.28
C ALA A 200 -4.90 -14.73 25.21
N ALA A 201 -5.39 -14.02 24.19
CA ALA A 201 -6.17 -14.61 23.10
C ALA A 201 -5.36 -15.67 22.34
N LEU A 202 -4.08 -15.43 22.07
CA LEU A 202 -3.19 -16.39 21.42
C LEU A 202 -2.94 -17.65 22.28
N THR A 203 -2.96 -17.53 23.62
CA THR A 203 -2.76 -18.67 24.53
C THR A 203 -4.03 -19.43 24.90
N LEU A 204 -5.18 -18.73 24.98
CA LEU A 204 -6.42 -19.26 25.54
C LEU A 204 -7.41 -19.73 24.47
N LEU A 205 -7.33 -19.20 23.25
CA LEU A 205 -8.24 -19.59 22.16
C LEU A 205 -7.64 -20.75 21.35
N PRO A 206 -8.46 -21.73 20.94
CA PRO A 206 -8.03 -22.76 20.00
C PRO A 206 -7.48 -22.13 18.71
N HIS A 207 -6.38 -22.67 18.18
CA HIS A 207 -5.73 -22.14 16.97
C HIS A 207 -6.69 -22.10 15.76
N GLU A 208 -7.62 -23.06 15.67
CA GLU A 208 -8.66 -23.10 14.62
C GLU A 208 -9.62 -21.91 14.69
N SER A 209 -9.94 -21.44 15.91
CA SER A 209 -10.80 -20.27 16.14
C SER A 209 -10.10 -18.95 15.84
N LEU A 210 -8.77 -18.93 15.83
CA LEU A 210 -7.95 -17.77 15.48
C LEU A 210 -7.75 -17.62 13.96
N GLY A 211 -8.27 -18.57 13.17
CA GLY A 211 -8.09 -18.63 11.72
C GLY A 211 -6.61 -18.50 11.35
N ARG A 212 -6.32 -17.60 10.42
CA ARG A 212 -4.95 -17.41 9.92
C ARG A 212 -3.98 -16.87 10.98
N TRP A 213 -4.46 -16.24 12.06
CA TRP A 213 -3.58 -15.79 13.14
C TRP A 213 -3.06 -16.95 14.00
N GLY A 214 -3.77 -18.09 14.03
CA GLY A 214 -3.34 -19.30 14.72
C GLY A 214 -2.09 -19.95 14.10
N GLU A 215 -1.86 -19.80 12.79
CA GLU A 215 -0.66 -20.33 12.10
C GLU A 215 0.65 -19.83 12.72
N LEU A 216 0.66 -18.62 13.28
CA LEU A 216 1.87 -17.99 13.81
C LEU A 216 2.40 -18.71 15.07
N ILE A 217 1.52 -19.43 15.76
CA ILE A 217 1.80 -20.05 17.06
C ILE A 217 1.70 -21.58 17.01
N ASP A 218 1.37 -22.16 15.85
CA ASP A 218 1.28 -23.62 15.70
C ASP A 218 2.67 -24.26 15.78
N SER A 219 3.02 -24.71 17.00
CA SER A 219 4.31 -25.33 17.32
C SER A 219 4.62 -26.62 16.56
N LYS A 220 3.61 -27.26 15.93
CA LYS A 220 3.75 -28.58 15.29
C LYS A 220 4.39 -28.54 13.90
N VAL A 221 4.48 -27.36 13.28
CA VAL A 221 5.07 -27.15 11.96
C VAL A 221 6.48 -26.58 12.12
N ALA A 222 7.47 -26.90 11.28
CA ALA A 222 8.80 -26.28 11.43
C ALA A 222 8.74 -24.75 11.18
N LEU A 223 9.63 -23.95 11.80
CA LEU A 223 9.63 -22.49 11.64
C LEU A 223 9.74 -22.08 10.15
N GLU A 224 10.55 -22.79 9.38
CA GLU A 224 10.76 -22.57 7.95
C GLU A 224 9.51 -22.90 7.11
N GLN A 225 8.69 -23.85 7.58
CA GLN A 225 7.40 -24.20 6.98
C GLN A 225 6.26 -23.28 7.46
N ARG A 226 6.43 -22.60 8.61
CA ARG A 226 5.52 -21.55 9.10
C ARG A 226 5.79 -20.19 8.46
N PHE A 227 7.05 -19.94 8.08
CA PHE A 227 7.53 -18.68 7.54
C PHE A 227 8.43 -18.90 6.31
N ASP A 228 7.83 -19.20 5.16
CA ASP A 228 8.56 -19.36 3.88
C ASP A 228 9.55 -18.23 3.57
N ARG A 229 9.25 -17.03 4.09
CA ARG A 229 10.08 -15.81 3.97
C ARG A 229 11.50 -15.97 4.51
N VAL A 230 11.72 -16.83 5.51
CA VAL A 230 13.08 -17.10 6.02
C VAL A 230 13.94 -17.75 4.93
N ILE A 231 13.37 -18.71 4.20
CA ILE A 231 14.03 -19.34 3.05
C ILE A 231 14.24 -18.29 1.95
N PHE A 232 13.23 -17.47 1.66
CA PHE A 232 13.34 -16.43 0.63
C PHE A 232 14.48 -15.44 0.94
N TRP A 233 14.64 -15.06 2.20
CA TRP A 233 15.70 -14.17 2.64
C TRP A 233 17.07 -14.84 2.56
N LYS A 234 17.19 -16.09 2.97
CA LYS A 234 18.45 -16.85 2.87
C LYS A 234 18.92 -16.93 1.41
N ILE A 235 18.02 -17.25 0.49
CA ILE A 235 18.32 -17.36 -0.94
C ILE A 235 18.69 -16.00 -1.55
N ASN A 236 17.94 -14.94 -1.22
CA ASN A 236 18.26 -13.61 -1.74
C ASN A 236 19.56 -13.03 -1.15
N TRP A 237 19.88 -13.39 0.10
CA TRP A 237 21.16 -13.04 0.70
C TRP A 237 22.32 -13.75 0.01
N GLN A 238 22.16 -15.03 -0.34
CA GLN A 238 23.15 -15.76 -1.13
C GLN A 238 23.38 -15.10 -2.50
N LEU A 239 22.31 -14.75 -3.22
CA LEU A 239 22.41 -14.01 -4.49
C LEU A 239 23.19 -12.70 -4.37
N PHE A 240 22.96 -11.96 -3.29
CA PHE A 240 23.73 -10.75 -3.00
C PHE A 240 25.22 -11.05 -2.79
N LEU A 241 25.55 -12.07 -2.00
CA LEU A 241 26.94 -12.45 -1.71
C LEU A 241 27.70 -12.92 -2.96
N GLU A 242 27.02 -13.51 -3.94
CA GLU A 242 27.64 -13.92 -5.21
C GLU A 242 28.09 -12.72 -6.06
N ASN A 243 27.35 -11.61 -6.03
CA ASN A 243 27.68 -10.40 -6.80
C ASN A 243 27.40 -9.12 -5.99
N PRO A 244 28.22 -8.78 -4.97
CA PRO A 244 27.84 -7.73 -4.00
C PRO A 244 27.70 -6.33 -4.59
N TRP A 245 28.47 -5.99 -5.63
CA TRP A 245 28.51 -4.61 -6.16
C TRP A 245 27.33 -4.28 -7.06
N LEU A 246 27.04 -5.17 -8.01
CA LEU A 246 26.04 -4.98 -9.07
C LEU A 246 24.80 -5.86 -8.90
N GLY A 247 24.82 -6.80 -7.96
CA GLY A 247 23.79 -7.81 -7.78
C GLY A 247 23.74 -8.80 -8.94
N SER A 248 22.67 -9.57 -8.97
CA SER A 248 22.38 -10.53 -10.03
C SER A 248 22.04 -9.89 -11.38
N GLY A 249 21.76 -8.58 -11.41
CA GLY A 249 21.22 -7.85 -12.54
C GLY A 249 19.69 -7.97 -12.67
N LEU A 250 19.01 -6.84 -12.94
CA LEU A 250 17.54 -6.77 -13.00
C LEU A 250 16.90 -7.75 -14.00
N GLY A 251 17.53 -7.94 -15.17
CA GLY A 251 17.02 -8.83 -16.21
C GLY A 251 17.28 -10.32 -15.97
N GLN A 252 18.27 -10.67 -15.14
CA GLN A 252 18.67 -12.06 -14.86
C GLN A 252 18.26 -12.54 -13.46
N TYR A 253 17.73 -11.65 -12.63
CA TYR A 253 17.37 -11.96 -11.25
C TYR A 253 16.46 -13.19 -11.14
N GLN A 254 15.42 -13.28 -11.97
CA GLN A 254 14.42 -14.36 -11.84
C GLN A 254 15.00 -15.74 -12.20
N SER A 255 15.87 -15.83 -13.21
CA SER A 255 16.51 -17.10 -13.58
C SER A 255 17.51 -17.52 -12.51
N ARG A 256 18.40 -16.60 -12.09
CA ARG A 256 19.38 -16.87 -11.03
C ARG A 256 18.73 -17.22 -9.70
N LEU A 257 17.61 -16.58 -9.37
CA LEU A 257 16.82 -16.91 -8.19
C LEU A 257 16.39 -18.37 -8.21
N LEU A 258 15.81 -18.83 -9.33
CA LEU A 258 15.39 -20.22 -9.49
C LEU A 258 16.57 -21.18 -9.36
N ASP A 259 17.68 -20.90 -10.03
CA ASP A 259 18.89 -21.72 -9.96
C ASP A 259 19.42 -21.82 -8.53
N THR A 260 19.43 -20.70 -7.80
CA THR A 260 19.89 -20.66 -6.40
C THR A 260 18.99 -21.50 -5.48
N TYR A 261 17.66 -21.45 -5.66
CA TYR A 261 16.75 -22.34 -4.93
C TYR A 261 17.03 -23.82 -5.20
N LEU A 262 17.29 -24.18 -6.46
CA LEU A 262 17.57 -25.57 -6.85
C LEU A 262 18.91 -26.05 -6.28
N GLN A 263 19.96 -25.23 -6.39
CA GLN A 263 21.29 -25.53 -5.84
C GLN A 263 21.28 -25.65 -4.32
N ALA A 264 20.49 -24.82 -3.63
CA ALA A 264 20.33 -24.87 -2.18
C ALA A 264 19.43 -26.02 -1.69
N GLY A 265 18.93 -26.89 -2.58
CA GLY A 265 18.15 -28.08 -2.23
C GLY A 265 16.67 -27.82 -1.95
N TYR A 266 16.14 -26.62 -2.23
CA TYR A 266 14.72 -26.29 -2.04
C TYR A 266 13.87 -26.67 -3.26
N THR A 267 14.12 -27.83 -3.85
CA THR A 267 13.43 -28.30 -5.07
C THR A 267 11.95 -28.53 -4.83
N SER A 268 11.59 -29.09 -3.67
CA SER A 268 10.23 -29.40 -3.22
C SER A 268 9.42 -28.20 -2.74
N LEU A 269 10.03 -27.01 -2.63
CA LEU A 269 9.31 -25.80 -2.26
C LEU A 269 8.34 -25.42 -3.39
N GLU A 270 7.04 -25.48 -3.10
CA GLU A 270 5.95 -25.22 -4.06
C GLU A 270 6.07 -23.81 -4.68
N ARG A 271 6.49 -22.84 -3.87
CA ARG A 271 6.56 -21.42 -4.25
C ARG A 271 7.96 -20.86 -4.00
N LYS A 272 8.69 -20.65 -5.09
CA LYS A 272 10.03 -20.04 -5.10
C LYS A 272 9.92 -18.54 -5.33
N TYR A 273 9.50 -17.81 -4.29
CA TYR A 273 9.25 -16.37 -4.40
C TYR A 273 10.50 -15.54 -4.28
N ASN A 274 10.35 -14.28 -4.66
CA ASN A 274 11.31 -13.21 -4.43
C ASN A 274 11.39 -12.87 -2.92
N ALA A 275 12.30 -11.98 -2.52
CA ALA A 275 12.62 -11.80 -1.10
C ALA A 275 11.42 -11.41 -0.20
N HIS A 276 10.35 -10.85 -0.78
CA HIS A 276 9.30 -10.16 -0.03
C HIS A 276 9.87 -9.23 1.06
N ASN A 277 10.97 -8.56 0.74
CA ASN A 277 11.68 -7.60 1.55
C ASN A 277 12.41 -6.70 0.57
N ILE A 278 11.93 -5.47 0.39
CA ILE A 278 12.39 -4.61 -0.68
C ILE A 278 13.89 -4.28 -0.56
N TYR A 279 14.40 -4.20 0.67
CA TYR A 279 15.80 -3.90 0.94
C TYR A 279 16.68 -5.04 0.45
N LEU A 280 16.42 -6.24 0.97
CA LEU A 280 17.18 -7.42 0.59
C LEU A 280 17.03 -7.74 -0.90
N GLN A 281 15.83 -7.58 -1.45
CA GLN A 281 15.56 -7.74 -2.86
C GLN A 281 16.43 -6.82 -3.72
N THR A 282 16.59 -5.57 -3.28
CA THR A 282 17.34 -4.53 -4.01
C THR A 282 18.85 -4.74 -3.92
N PHE A 283 19.33 -5.28 -2.81
CA PHE A 283 20.72 -5.75 -2.71
C PHE A 283 20.95 -6.99 -3.58
N ALA A 284 20.03 -7.96 -3.59
CA ALA A 284 20.18 -9.18 -4.37
C ALA A 284 20.31 -8.92 -5.88
N ASP A 285 19.57 -7.96 -6.43
CA ASP A 285 19.55 -7.72 -7.88
C ASP A 285 20.34 -6.50 -8.37
N GLY A 286 20.51 -5.47 -7.54
CA GLY A 286 21.26 -4.26 -7.86
C GLY A 286 22.54 -4.08 -7.04
N GLY A 287 22.83 -5.00 -6.11
CA GLY A 287 24.01 -4.94 -5.25
C GLY A 287 24.01 -3.72 -4.34
N VAL A 288 25.21 -3.32 -3.91
CA VAL A 288 25.45 -2.12 -3.12
C VAL A 288 24.97 -0.87 -3.86
N LEU A 289 25.12 -0.79 -5.19
CA LEU A 289 24.64 0.37 -5.97
C LEU A 289 23.12 0.52 -5.92
N GLY A 290 22.38 -0.59 -6.06
CA GLY A 290 20.93 -0.62 -5.88
C GLY A 290 20.53 -0.21 -4.46
N GLY A 291 21.23 -0.75 -3.45
CA GLY A 291 21.00 -0.41 -2.05
C GLY A 291 21.19 1.08 -1.75
N ILE A 292 22.29 1.68 -2.22
CA ILE A 292 22.56 3.12 -2.09
C ILE A 292 21.46 3.93 -2.77
N SER A 293 21.05 3.54 -3.97
CA SER A 293 19.99 4.24 -4.72
C SER A 293 18.66 4.23 -3.94
N LEU A 294 18.29 3.10 -3.33
CA LEU A 294 17.10 2.99 -2.49
C LEU A 294 17.23 3.85 -1.21
N VAL A 295 18.39 3.84 -0.56
CA VAL A 295 18.64 4.68 0.63
C VAL A 295 18.52 6.17 0.30
N LEU A 296 19.10 6.61 -0.81
CA LEU A 296 19.00 8.00 -1.27
C LEU A 296 17.55 8.40 -1.54
N LEU A 297 16.78 7.53 -2.23
CA LEU A 297 15.36 7.74 -2.48
C LEU A 297 14.56 7.91 -1.18
N LEU A 298 14.72 6.96 -0.25
CA LEU A 298 14.00 6.97 1.04
C LEU A 298 14.42 8.17 1.89
N THR A 299 15.70 8.55 1.86
CA THR A 299 16.20 9.73 2.56
C THR A 299 15.58 11.01 2.00
N GLY A 300 15.55 11.18 0.67
CA GLY A 300 14.94 12.36 0.03
C GLY A 300 13.45 12.51 0.36
N VAL A 301 12.69 11.41 0.29
CA VAL A 301 11.26 11.40 0.67
C VAL A 301 11.09 11.67 2.17
N GLY A 302 11.91 11.07 3.02
CA GLY A 302 11.88 11.27 4.47
C GLY A 302 12.19 12.70 4.89
N LEU A 303 13.21 13.33 4.29
CA LEU A 303 13.55 14.74 4.50
C LEU A 303 12.40 15.65 4.05
N THR A 304 11.81 15.39 2.89
CA THR A 304 10.64 16.15 2.39
C THR A 304 9.46 16.04 3.35
N ALA A 305 9.16 14.81 3.81
CA ALA A 305 8.10 14.56 4.79
C ALA A 305 8.35 15.29 6.11
N TRP A 306 9.59 15.30 6.60
CA TRP A 306 9.97 16.00 7.81
C TRP A 306 9.83 17.51 7.67
N GLN A 307 10.34 18.11 6.59
CA GLN A 307 10.23 19.54 6.32
C GLN A 307 8.77 19.99 6.22
N LEU A 308 7.93 19.25 5.49
CA LEU A 308 6.51 19.58 5.33
C LEU A 308 5.73 19.43 6.65
N ASN A 309 6.02 18.39 7.43
CA ASN A 309 5.42 18.24 8.76
C ASN A 309 5.88 19.37 9.70
N ALA A 310 7.15 19.76 9.69
CA ALA A 310 7.65 20.85 10.51
C ALA A 310 6.93 22.18 10.20
N LYS A 311 6.73 22.47 8.91
CA LYS A 311 6.10 23.70 8.40
C LYS A 311 4.58 23.74 8.55
N PHE A 312 3.87 22.68 8.16
CA PHE A 312 2.40 22.69 8.06
C PHE A 312 1.69 21.91 9.17
N LYS A 313 2.46 21.20 10.01
CA LYS A 313 1.97 20.22 10.99
C LYS A 313 1.06 19.14 10.38
N HIS A 314 1.16 18.93 9.06
CA HIS A 314 0.44 17.87 8.34
C HIS A 314 1.28 16.61 8.33
N ARG A 315 0.77 15.54 8.93
CA ARG A 315 1.54 14.30 9.18
C ARG A 315 1.30 13.20 8.15
N ALA A 316 0.39 13.39 7.19
CA ALA A 316 0.04 12.32 6.26
C ALA A 316 1.24 11.86 5.44
N LEU A 317 2.08 12.78 4.94
CA LEU A 317 3.26 12.40 4.18
C LEU A 317 4.28 11.64 5.04
N SER A 318 4.45 12.02 6.31
CA SER A 318 5.29 11.28 7.26
C SER A 318 4.76 9.86 7.49
N LEU A 319 3.44 9.69 7.64
CA LEU A 319 2.83 8.39 7.82
C LEU A 319 2.90 7.52 6.56
N ILE A 320 2.67 8.10 5.38
CA ILE A 320 2.86 7.43 4.09
C ILE A 320 4.30 6.95 3.96
N PHE A 321 5.28 7.82 4.24
CA PHE A 321 6.69 7.46 4.24
C PHE A 321 7.01 6.31 5.20
N LEU A 322 6.57 6.40 6.47
CA LEU A 322 6.79 5.34 7.45
C LEU A 322 6.09 4.03 7.06
N ALA A 323 4.89 4.10 6.47
CA ALA A 323 4.16 2.94 5.98
C ALA A 323 4.89 2.26 4.81
N THR A 324 5.46 3.04 3.88
CA THR A 324 6.34 2.53 2.81
C THR A 324 7.62 1.95 3.38
N LEU A 325 8.30 2.67 4.28
CA LEU A 325 9.56 2.22 4.89
C LEU A 325 9.40 0.90 5.63
N PHE A 326 8.50 0.84 6.62
CA PHE A 326 8.28 -0.38 7.40
C PHE A 326 7.57 -1.45 6.58
N GLY A 327 6.69 -1.05 5.66
CA GLY A 327 6.08 -1.94 4.68
C GLY A 327 7.10 -2.75 3.88
N GLY A 328 8.28 -2.17 3.66
CA GLY A 328 9.39 -2.74 2.90
C GLY A 328 10.07 -3.91 3.55
N LEU A 329 9.99 -4.02 4.87
CA LEU A 329 10.64 -5.10 5.61
C LEU A 329 10.04 -6.47 5.26
N LEU A 330 8.71 -6.50 5.04
CA LEU A 330 7.97 -7.72 4.75
C LEU A 330 7.24 -7.67 3.40
N GLN A 331 7.55 -6.73 2.51
CA GLN A 331 7.00 -6.79 1.16
C GLN A 331 7.86 -6.05 0.14
N ASN A 332 7.90 -6.61 -1.08
CA ASN A 332 8.46 -5.97 -2.28
C ASN A 332 7.50 -4.94 -2.88
N HIS A 333 6.85 -4.13 -2.05
CA HIS A 333 5.73 -3.28 -2.46
C HIS A 333 6.16 -2.13 -3.38
N LEU A 334 7.40 -1.64 -3.30
CA LEU A 334 7.93 -0.64 -4.26
C LEU A 334 8.19 -1.22 -5.66
N ARG A 335 8.05 -2.54 -5.83
CA ARG A 335 8.07 -3.20 -7.14
C ARG A 335 6.68 -3.64 -7.58
N ASP A 336 5.69 -3.40 -6.74
CA ASP A 336 4.29 -3.56 -7.08
C ASP A 336 3.81 -2.26 -7.68
N THR A 337 3.49 -2.32 -8.96
CA THR A 337 3.04 -1.16 -9.71
C THR A 337 1.75 -0.57 -9.16
N GLU A 338 0.79 -1.39 -8.70
CA GLU A 338 -0.48 -0.90 -8.16
C GLU A 338 -0.22 -0.09 -6.88
N TYR A 339 0.69 -0.58 -6.03
CA TYR A 339 1.14 0.16 -4.86
C TYR A 339 1.83 1.48 -5.23
N LEU A 340 2.74 1.47 -6.22
CA LEU A 340 3.41 2.69 -6.67
C LEU A 340 2.41 3.75 -7.15
N TYR A 341 1.36 3.36 -7.87
CA TYR A 341 0.31 4.30 -8.27
C TYR A 341 -0.39 4.94 -7.07
N ALA A 342 -0.81 4.15 -6.08
CA ALA A 342 -1.42 4.73 -4.88
C ALA A 342 -0.44 5.58 -4.08
N LEU A 343 0.83 5.17 -3.99
CA LEU A 343 1.88 5.96 -3.33
C LEU A 343 1.99 7.35 -3.99
N TRP A 344 2.15 7.41 -5.31
CA TRP A 344 2.24 8.68 -6.03
C TRP A 344 0.96 9.50 -5.94
N ALA A 345 -0.21 8.86 -6.02
CA ALA A 345 -1.50 9.54 -5.87
C ALA A 345 -1.66 10.16 -4.47
N MET A 346 -1.27 9.45 -3.41
CA MET A 346 -1.35 9.94 -2.03
C MET A 346 -0.33 11.05 -1.76
N ILE A 347 0.90 10.94 -2.29
CA ILE A 347 1.88 12.03 -2.23
C ILE A 347 1.34 13.28 -2.95
N GLY A 348 0.82 13.12 -4.18
CA GLY A 348 0.24 14.21 -4.96
C GLY A 348 -0.95 14.86 -4.26
N LEU A 349 -1.82 14.06 -3.63
CA LEU A 349 -2.96 14.55 -2.86
C LEU A 349 -2.51 15.31 -1.61
N CYS A 350 -1.52 14.80 -0.85
CA CYS A 350 -0.89 15.50 0.27
C CYS A 350 -0.40 16.89 -0.14
N LEU A 351 0.40 16.96 -1.21
CA LEU A 351 0.96 18.22 -1.69
C LEU A 351 -0.14 19.17 -2.19
N SER A 352 -1.15 18.64 -2.89
CA SER A 352 -2.30 19.44 -3.37
C SER A 352 -3.08 20.06 -2.22
N CYS A 353 -3.38 19.28 -1.17
CA CYS A 353 -4.08 19.78 0.01
C CYS A 353 -3.31 20.92 0.70
N LEU A 354 -1.98 20.81 0.76
CA LEU A 354 -1.12 21.87 1.33
C LEU A 354 -1.10 23.13 0.45
N ILE A 355 -1.06 22.99 -0.88
CA ILE A 355 -1.06 24.12 -1.81
C ILE A 355 -2.40 24.85 -1.82
N VAL A 356 -3.52 24.13 -1.89
CA VAL A 356 -4.87 24.72 -1.93
C VAL A 356 -5.14 25.53 -0.67
N GLN A 357 -4.76 25.02 0.49
CA GLN A 357 -5.00 25.70 1.76
C GLN A 357 -3.96 26.77 2.10
N GLY A 358 -2.81 26.78 1.43
CA GLY A 358 -1.82 27.86 1.52
C GLY A 358 -2.15 29.10 0.68
N LYS A 359 -3.23 29.08 -0.12
CA LYS A 359 -3.64 30.23 -0.93
C LYS A 359 -4.71 31.05 -0.20
N VAL A 360 -4.49 32.36 -0.12
CA VAL A 360 -5.48 33.33 0.38
C VAL A 360 -6.74 33.22 -0.46
N ASN A 361 -7.89 33.09 0.20
CA ASN A 361 -9.17 33.00 -0.47
C ASN A 361 -9.56 34.38 -1.04
N GLU A 362 -9.17 34.66 -2.28
CA GLU A 362 -9.46 35.92 -3.00
C GLU A 362 -10.97 36.23 -3.11
N SER A 363 -11.84 35.23 -2.88
CA SER A 363 -13.30 35.38 -2.90
C SER A 363 -13.91 35.93 -1.61
N ARG A 364 -13.12 36.10 -0.53
CA ARG A 364 -13.55 36.74 0.72
C ARG A 364 -12.66 37.96 1.02
N PRO A 365 -13.00 39.15 0.50
CA PRO A 365 -12.29 40.37 0.85
C PRO A 365 -12.64 40.72 2.31
N GLY A 366 -11.90 40.17 3.28
CA GLY A 366 -12.08 40.51 4.69
C GLY A 366 -11.48 39.58 5.75
N SER A 367 -11.17 38.31 5.44
CA SER A 367 -10.56 37.39 6.43
C SER A 367 -9.03 37.38 6.39
N GLN A 368 -8.43 38.48 5.94
CA GLN A 368 -7.00 38.57 5.64
C GLN A 368 -6.19 38.73 6.94
N LEU A 369 -5.12 37.92 7.04
CA LEU A 369 -3.89 38.10 7.84
C LEU A 369 -3.68 37.28 9.12
N GLN A 370 -4.66 36.59 9.72
CA GLN A 370 -4.38 35.81 10.95
C GLN A 370 -3.91 34.36 10.73
N ASP A 371 -4.21 33.73 9.59
CA ASP A 371 -3.96 32.29 9.39
C ASP A 371 -2.56 31.92 8.84
N LEU A 372 -1.66 32.91 8.70
CA LEU A 372 -0.31 32.70 8.15
C LEU A 372 0.82 33.17 9.06
N GLN A 373 0.56 33.38 10.35
CA GLN A 373 1.64 33.51 11.34
C GLN A 373 1.86 32.16 12.03
N PRO A 374 3.13 31.73 12.23
CA PRO A 374 3.50 30.39 12.68
C PRO A 374 2.97 30.00 14.06
#